data_AF-A0A3A5VAV5-F1
#
_entry.id   AF-A0A3A5VAV5-F1
#
_cell.length_a   1.000
_cell.length_b   1.000
_cell.length_c   1.000
_cell.angle_alpha   90.00
_cell.angle_beta   90.00
_cell.angle_gamma   90.00
#
_symmetry.space_group_name_H-M   'P 1'
#
loop_
_entity.id
_entity.type
_entity.pdbx_description
1 polymer ?
#
loop_
_entity_poly.entity_id
_entity_poly.type
_entity_poly.pdbx_seq_one_letter_code
_entity_poly.pdbx_strand_id
1 'polypeptide(L)' 'MGHLSDINKSYFAHLRGAWVMSFWFALGAVRLIIHGILPNVDEHAGQRTVEKYSPPAKE' A
#
# COMPACT_ATOMS: atom_id res chain seq x y z
N MET A 1 -11.42 22.70 1.81
CA MET A 1 -11.66 21.65 2.83
C MET A 1 -12.99 20.90 2.64
N GLY A 2 -13.77 21.11 1.56
CA GLY A 2 -15.05 20.41 1.35
C GLY A 2 -14.92 18.88 1.28
N HIS A 3 -13.88 18.37 0.61
CA HIS A 3 -13.67 16.91 0.51
C HIS A 3 -13.36 16.20 1.86
N LEU A 4 -13.00 16.94 2.92
CA LEU A 4 -12.77 16.36 4.26
C LEU A 4 -14.06 16.20 5.07
N SER A 5 -15.03 17.11 4.87
CA SER A 5 -16.36 16.98 5.48
C SER A 5 -17.14 15.81 4.86
N ASP A 6 -16.93 15.55 3.57
CA ASP A 6 -17.59 14.46 2.83
C ASP A 6 -17.21 13.06 3.36
N ILE A 7 -16.06 12.94 4.01
CA ILE A 7 -15.55 11.70 4.62
C ILE A 7 -15.47 11.76 6.15
N ASN A 8 -16.09 12.78 6.77
CA ASN A 8 -16.13 13.00 8.21
C ASN A 8 -14.77 12.82 8.92
N LYS A 9 -13.69 13.36 8.35
CA LYS A 9 -12.33 13.27 8.92
C LYS A 9 -11.76 14.64 9.24
N SER A 10 -11.12 14.75 10.40
CA SER A 10 -10.32 15.94 10.72
C SER A 10 -9.10 16.03 9.80
N TYR A 11 -8.60 17.25 9.58
CA TYR A 11 -7.41 17.50 8.77
C TYR A 11 -6.21 16.65 9.22
N PHE A 12 -5.94 16.58 10.52
CA PHE A 12 -4.85 15.79 11.07
C PHE A 12 -5.03 14.28 10.86
N ALA A 13 -6.27 13.76 10.97
CA ALA A 13 -6.56 12.37 10.68
C ALA A 13 -6.33 12.03 9.20
N HIS A 14 -6.71 12.94 8.30
CA HIS A 14 -6.47 12.79 6.87
C HIS A 14 -4.98 12.87 6.53
N LEU A 15 -4.27 13.86 7.08
CA LEU A 15 -2.83 14.03 6.89
C LEU A 15 -2.05 12.81 7.37
N ARG A 16 -2.35 12.31 8.57
CA ARG A 16 -1.73 11.08 9.11
C ARG A 16 -2.00 9.88 8.19
N GLY A 17 -3.24 9.73 7.73
CA GLY A 17 -3.60 8.66 6.79
C GLY A 17 -2.80 8.74 5.49
N ALA A 18 -2.71 9.93 4.90
CA ALA A 18 -1.96 10.17 3.67
C ALA A 18 -0.46 9.83 3.84
N TRP A 19 0.16 10.25 4.95
CA TRP A 19 1.57 9.95 5.26
C TRP A 19 1.82 8.46 5.50
N VAL A 20 0.91 7.76 6.17
CA VAL A 20 1.03 6.31 6.36
C VAL A 20 0.92 5.59 5.02
N MET A 21 -0.03 5.97 4.17
CA MET A 21 -0.16 5.36 2.83
C MET A 21 1.05 5.63 1.95
N SER A 22 1.56 6.87 1.93
CA SER A 22 2.74 7.21 1.12
C SER A 22 3.98 6.44 1.56
N PHE A 23 4.18 6.28 2.88
CA PHE A 23 5.26 5.45 3.42
C PHE A 23 5.17 3.99 2.95
N TRP A 24 3.99 3.37 3.04
CA TRP A 24 3.81 1.99 2.60
C TRP A 24 3.94 1.82 1.08
N PHE A 25 3.48 2.78 0.29
CA PHE A 25 3.70 2.76 -1.16
C PHE A 25 5.17 2.91 -1.53
N ALA A 26 5.91 3.78 -0.84
CA ALA A 26 7.36 3.91 -1.06
C ALA A 26 8.08 2.59 -0.71
N LEU A 27 7.78 1.98 0.44
CA LEU A 27 8.34 0.68 0.79
C LEU A 27 7.97 -0.42 -0.21
N GLY A 28 6.71 -0.46 -0.66
CA GLY A 28 6.25 -1.41 -1.67
C GLY A 28 6.97 -1.25 -3.01
N ALA A 29 7.20 -0.01 -3.44
CA ALA A 29 7.96 0.29 -4.66
C ALA A 29 9.41 -0.18 -4.55
N VAL A 30 10.10 0.12 -3.43
CA VAL A 30 11.46 -0.36 -3.17
C VAL A 30 11.53 -1.88 -3.18
N ARG A 31 10.56 -2.55 -2.54
CA ARG A 31 10.44 -4.01 -2.51
C ARG A 31 10.35 -4.61 -3.92
N LEU A 32 9.52 -4.02 -4.78
CA LEU A 32 9.38 -4.46 -6.19
C LEU A 32 10.65 -4.22 -7.01
N ILE A 33 11.36 -3.10 -6.79
CA ILE A 33 12.66 -2.84 -7.44
C ILE A 33 13.69 -3.90 -7.02
N ILE A 34 13.77 -4.20 -5.71
CA ILE A 34 14.68 -5.24 -5.20
C ILE A 34 14.34 -6.59 -5.81
N HIS A 35 13.07 -6.99 -5.84
CA HIS A 35 12.63 -8.24 -6.47
C HIS A 35 12.99 -8.28 -7.97
N GLY A 36 12.86 -7.16 -8.69
CA GLY A 36 13.28 -7.08 -10.10
C GLY A 36 14.78 -7.33 -10.32
N ILE A 37 15.63 -6.98 -9.35
CA ILE A 37 17.09 -7.19 -9.42
C ILE A 37 17.48 -8.57 -8.85
N LEU A 38 16.86 -8.96 -7.73
CA LEU A 38 17.11 -10.17 -6.96
C LEU A 38 15.78 -10.94 -6.75
N PRO A 39 15.28 -11.64 -7.78
CA PRO A 39 13.95 -12.25 -7.74
C PRO A 39 13.79 -13.29 -6.61
N ASN A 40 14.88 -13.98 -6.26
CA ASN A 40 14.89 -15.04 -5.26
C ASN A 40 14.88 -14.52 -3.80
N VAL A 41 15.05 -13.21 -3.57
CA VAL A 41 15.08 -12.63 -2.21
C VAL A 41 13.65 -12.32 -1.71
N ASP A 42 12.71 -12.12 -2.62
CA ASP A 42 11.32 -11.81 -2.29
C ASP A 42 10.37 -12.27 -3.38
N GLU A 43 10.32 -13.59 -3.60
CA GLU A 43 9.62 -14.24 -4.71
C GLU A 43 8.13 -13.87 -4.81
N HIS A 44 7.50 -13.51 -3.69
CA HIS A 44 6.08 -13.17 -3.61
C HIS A 44 5.83 -11.67 -3.35
N ALA A 45 6.76 -10.79 -3.72
CA ALA A 45 6.67 -9.33 -3.51
C ALA A 45 5.33 -8.74 -3.95
N GLY A 46 4.96 -8.99 -5.21
CA GLY A 46 3.71 -8.52 -5.80
C GLY A 46 2.49 -9.31 -5.32
N GLN A 47 2.58 -10.64 -5.32
CA GLN A 47 1.47 -11.54 -5.02
C GLN A 47 0.87 -11.30 -3.62
N ARG A 48 1.71 -11.25 -2.59
CA ARG A 48 1.26 -11.02 -1.20
C ARG A 48 0.64 -9.64 -1.00
N THR A 49 1.08 -8.65 -1.79
CA THR A 49 0.49 -7.31 -1.77
C THR A 49 -0.93 -7.35 -2.32
N VAL A 50 -1.14 -8.01 -3.47
CA VAL A 50 -2.47 -8.18 -4.08
C VAL A 50 -3.38 -9.03 -3.19
N GLU A 51 -2.91 -10.16 -2.68
CA GLU A 51 -3.69 -11.06 -1.81
C GLU A 51 -4.24 -10.35 -0.56
N LYS A 52 -3.51 -9.39 0.00
CA LYS A 52 -3.95 -8.65 1.19
C LYS A 52 -5.17 -7.75 0.90
N TYR A 53 -5.29 -7.23 -0.32
CA TYR A 53 -6.35 -6.28 -0.69
C TYR A 53 -7.44 -6.88 -1.59
N SER A 54 -7.10 -7.92 -2.35
CA SER A 54 -7.98 -8.66 -3.26
C SER A 54 -7.60 -10.14 -3.19
N PRO A 55 -7.92 -10.83 -2.08
CA PRO A 55 -7.59 -12.24 -1.92
C PRO A 55 -8.21 -13.05 -3.08
N PRO A 56 -7.48 -14.02 -3.65
CA PRO A 56 -8.06 -14.90 -4.66
C PRO A 56 -9.28 -15.62 -4.10
N ALA A 57 -10.30 -15.82 -4.93
CA ALA A 57 -11.46 -16.61 -4.56
C ALA A 57 -10.97 -17.99 -4.08
N LYS A 58 -11.39 -18.41 -2.89
CA LYS A 58 -11.09 -19.75 -2.39
C LYS A 58 -11.85 -20.74 -3.29
N GLU A 59 -11.10 -21.56 -4.02
CA GLU A 59 -11.63 -22.76 -4.69
C GLU A 59 -12.12 -23.79 -3.66
#